data_AF-A0A929ZET8-F1
#
_entry.id   AF-A0A929ZET8-F1
#
_cell.length_a   1.000
_cell.length_b   1.000
_cell.length_c   1.000
_cell.angle_alpha   90.00
_cell.angle_beta   90.00
_cell.angle_gamma   90.00
#
_symmetry.space_group_name_H-M   'P 1'
#
loop_
_entity.id
_entity.type
_entity.pdbx_description
1 polymer ?
#
loop_
_entity_poly.entity_id
_entity_poly.type
_entity_poly.pdbx_seq_one_letter_code
_entity_poly.pdbx_strand_id
1 'polypeptide(L)'
;MNTWWLWILGALVCGIVEVMSVSFVFLMFAIGALAAGIAGALGANLTVQAIVFIVVSIALLVVLRPFLKGRIDRSSGYVPSNTDGLIGKTGYVTDAVGERHGRIQFSGGEWSARTEGPTLPVGTEVRVDRIDGATAVVSALDPASAAPTHPYGDSIS
;
A
#
# COMPACT_ATOMS: atom_id res chain seq x y z
N MET A 1 2.25 -44.78 -21.44
CA MET A 1 0.98 -44.22 -20.90
C MET A 1 1.00 -42.72 -21.15
N ASN A 2 -0.04 -42.17 -21.76
CA ASN A 2 -0.05 -40.78 -22.23
C ASN A 2 -0.39 -39.85 -21.05
N THR A 3 0.59 -39.09 -20.55
CA THR A 3 0.50 -38.34 -19.27
C THR A 3 0.07 -36.88 -19.43
N TRP A 4 -0.14 -36.39 -20.67
CA TRP A 4 -0.44 -34.99 -20.96
C TRP A 4 -1.72 -34.46 -20.27
N TRP A 5 -2.72 -35.32 -20.07
CA TRP A 5 -3.99 -34.95 -19.44
C TRP A 5 -3.85 -34.61 -17.95
N LEU A 6 -2.85 -35.16 -17.25
CA LEU A 6 -2.57 -34.83 -15.84
C LEU A 6 -2.13 -33.37 -15.69
N TRP A 7 -1.38 -32.87 -16.67
CA TRP A 7 -0.94 -31.47 -16.69
C TRP A 7 -2.09 -30.50 -16.96
N ILE A 8 -2.99 -30.86 -17.86
CA ILE A 8 -4.21 -30.07 -18.13
C ILE A 8 -5.11 -30.05 -16.88
N LEU A 9 -5.29 -31.19 -16.21
CA LEU A 9 -6.04 -31.27 -14.97
C LEU A 9 -5.40 -30.42 -13.87
N GLY A 10 -4.07 -30.49 -13.73
CA GLY A 10 -3.32 -29.66 -12.78
C GLY A 10 -3.46 -28.16 -13.06
N ALA A 11 -3.41 -27.75 -14.33
CA ALA A 11 -3.62 -26.36 -14.75
C ALA A 11 -5.03 -25.87 -14.39
N LEU A 12 -6.05 -26.71 -14.61
CA LEU A 12 -7.44 -26.40 -14.27
C LEU A 12 -7.62 -26.21 -12.76
N VAL A 13 -7.09 -27.13 -11.94
CA VAL A 13 -7.17 -27.04 -10.48
C VAL A 13 -6.45 -25.78 -9.97
N CYS A 14 -5.26 -25.49 -10.49
CA CYS A 14 -4.54 -24.26 -10.16
C CYS A 14 -5.38 -23.02 -10.53
N GLY A 15 -6.01 -23.00 -11.70
CA GLY A 15 -6.89 -21.90 -12.13
C GLY A 15 -8.09 -21.69 -11.19
N ILE A 16 -8.69 -22.76 -10.66
CA ILE A 16 -9.78 -22.65 -9.68
C ILE A 16 -9.27 -22.04 -8.37
N VAL A 17 -8.15 -22.55 -7.85
CA VAL A 17 -7.54 -22.03 -6.61
C VAL A 17 -7.13 -20.57 -6.76
N GLU A 18 -6.67 -20.17 -7.95
CA GLU A 18 -6.32 -18.78 -8.28
C GLU A 18 -7.50 -17.84 -8.08
N VAL A 19 -8.66 -18.16 -8.68
CA VAL A 19 -9.88 -17.34 -8.59
C VAL A 19 -10.32 -17.18 -7.13
N MET A 20 -10.09 -18.19 -6.30
CA MET A 20 -10.37 -18.12 -4.87
C MET A 20 -9.32 -17.31 -4.08
N SER A 21 -8.05 -17.37 -4.48
CA SER A 21 -6.92 -16.82 -3.71
C SER A 21 -6.52 -15.39 -4.10
N VAL A 22 -6.96 -14.89 -5.27
CA VAL A 22 -6.62 -13.55 -5.82
C VAL A 22 -5.10 -13.28 -5.76
N SER A 23 -4.27 -14.31 -5.91
CA SER A 23 -2.83 -14.26 -5.57
C SER A 23 -1.92 -14.16 -6.81
N PHE A 24 -2.45 -14.33 -8.02
CA PHE A 24 -1.81 -14.41 -9.34
C PHE A 24 -0.75 -15.53 -9.50
N VAL A 25 -0.32 -16.15 -8.40
CA VAL A 25 0.70 -17.20 -8.36
C VAL A 25 0.21 -18.51 -8.98
N PHE A 26 -1.03 -18.93 -8.72
CA PHE A 26 -1.55 -20.18 -9.25
C PHE A 26 -1.81 -20.10 -10.75
N LEU A 27 -2.10 -18.91 -11.29
CA LEU A 27 -2.15 -18.69 -12.74
C LEU A 27 -0.81 -19.00 -13.42
N MET A 28 0.31 -18.63 -12.79
CA MET A 28 1.64 -18.86 -13.33
C MET A 28 1.97 -20.36 -13.41
N PHE A 29 1.61 -21.10 -12.36
CA PHE A 29 1.72 -22.55 -12.35
C PHE A 29 0.77 -23.20 -13.38
N ALA A 30 -0.43 -22.65 -13.59
CA ALA A 30 -1.34 -23.15 -14.62
C ALA A 30 -0.75 -22.98 -16.04
N ILE A 31 -0.13 -21.85 -16.34
CA ILE A 31 0.56 -21.62 -17.62
C ILE A 31 1.75 -22.57 -17.77
N GLY A 32 2.53 -22.77 -16.71
CA GLY A 32 3.63 -23.75 -16.70
C GLY A 32 3.15 -25.18 -16.97
N ALA A 33 2.04 -25.58 -16.35
CA ALA A 33 1.44 -26.90 -16.54
C ALA A 33 0.90 -27.07 -17.97
N LEU A 34 0.30 -26.02 -18.54
CA LEU A 34 -0.15 -26.02 -19.93
C LEU A 34 1.04 -26.20 -20.90
N ALA A 35 2.14 -25.49 -20.69
CA ALA A 35 3.35 -25.63 -21.49
C ALA A 35 3.95 -27.06 -21.41
N ALA A 36 3.98 -27.65 -20.22
CA ALA A 36 4.38 -29.04 -20.03
C ALA A 36 3.43 -30.04 -20.71
N GLY A 37 2.12 -29.78 -20.66
CA GLY A 37 1.11 -30.55 -21.37
C GLY A 37 1.29 -30.53 -22.89
N ILE A 38 1.60 -29.36 -23.46
CA ILE A 38 1.93 -29.21 -24.89
C ILE A 38 3.20 -30.00 -25.24
N ALA A 39 4.26 -29.90 -24.43
CA ALA A 39 5.47 -30.68 -24.64
C ALA A 39 5.17 -32.19 -24.63
N GLY A 40 4.31 -32.64 -23.72
CA GLY A 40 3.85 -34.03 -23.68
C GLY A 40 3.03 -34.44 -24.89
N ALA A 41 2.19 -33.56 -25.44
CA ALA A 41 1.44 -33.80 -26.67
C ALA A 41 2.35 -33.92 -27.90
N LEU A 42 3.50 -33.24 -27.89
CA LEU A 42 4.56 -33.35 -28.91
C LEU A 42 5.43 -34.61 -28.76
N GLY A 43 5.13 -35.48 -27.79
CA GLY A 43 5.85 -36.74 -27.57
C GLY A 43 7.05 -36.64 -26.62
N ALA A 44 7.21 -35.52 -25.90
CA ALA A 44 8.27 -35.40 -24.89
C ALA A 44 8.03 -36.36 -23.71
N ASN A 45 9.10 -36.91 -23.15
CA ASN A 45 9.03 -37.77 -21.98
C ASN A 45 8.68 -36.99 -20.70
N LEU A 46 8.33 -37.69 -19.62
CA LEU A 46 7.90 -37.08 -18.36
C LEU A 46 8.97 -36.15 -17.75
N THR A 47 10.25 -36.49 -17.92
CA THR A 47 11.37 -35.67 -17.45
C THR A 47 11.42 -34.32 -18.14
N VAL A 48 11.27 -34.29 -19.47
CA VAL A 48 11.24 -33.05 -20.25
C VAL A 48 10.01 -32.23 -19.91
N GLN A 49 8.84 -32.86 -19.74
CA GLN A 49 7.62 -32.18 -19.31
C GLN A 49 7.81 -31.48 -17.95
N ALA A 50 8.41 -32.19 -16.98
CA ALA A 50 8.69 -31.63 -15.65
C ALA A 50 9.70 -30.47 -15.70
N ILE A 51 10.75 -30.59 -16.52
CA ILE A 51 11.73 -29.51 -16.71
C ILE A 51 11.04 -28.28 -17.33
N VAL A 52 10.21 -28.46 -18.37
CA VAL A 52 9.45 -27.37 -19.00
C VAL A 52 8.54 -26.70 -17.98
N PHE A 53 7.80 -27.48 -17.18
CA PHE A 53 6.95 -26.94 -16.12
C PHE A 53 7.72 -26.05 -15.14
N ILE A 54 8.84 -26.55 -14.62
CA ILE A 54 9.67 -25.85 -13.64
C ILE A 54 10.25 -24.57 -14.25
N VAL A 55 10.84 -24.67 -15.45
CA VAL A 55 11.48 -23.53 -16.12
C VAL A 55 10.45 -22.44 -16.43
N VAL A 56 9.30 -22.79 -17.01
CA VAL A 56 8.25 -21.82 -17.36
C VAL A 56 7.66 -21.19 -16.10
N SER A 57 7.37 -21.98 -15.05
CA SER A 57 6.83 -21.47 -13.79
C SER A 57 7.83 -20.53 -13.09
N ILE A 58 9.11 -20.89 -13.02
CA ILE A 58 10.14 -20.03 -12.41
C ILE A 58 10.32 -18.75 -13.24
N ALA A 59 10.39 -18.85 -14.57
CA ALA A 59 10.55 -17.67 -15.43
C ALA A 59 9.37 -16.70 -15.22
N LEU A 60 8.15 -17.22 -15.21
CA LEU A 60 6.94 -16.46 -14.93
C LEU A 60 6.99 -15.82 -13.53
N LEU A 61 7.36 -16.57 -12.49
CA LEU A 61 7.48 -16.04 -11.13
C LEU A 61 8.55 -14.96 -11.02
N VAL A 62 9.69 -15.09 -11.71
CA VAL A 62 10.76 -14.08 -11.70
C VAL A 62 10.31 -12.81 -12.43
N VAL A 63 9.64 -12.95 -13.57
CA VAL A 63 9.09 -11.81 -14.35
C VAL A 63 7.94 -11.13 -13.61
N LEU A 64 7.10 -11.89 -12.91
CA LEU A 64 5.96 -11.34 -12.17
C LEU A 64 6.33 -10.90 -10.75
N ARG A 65 7.47 -11.32 -10.19
CA ARG A 65 7.98 -10.85 -8.89
C ARG A 65 7.97 -9.31 -8.75
N PRO A 66 8.47 -8.50 -9.70
CA PRO A 66 8.37 -7.04 -9.63
C PRO A 66 6.92 -6.54 -9.67
N PHE A 67 6.02 -7.22 -10.38
CA PHE A 67 4.60 -6.87 -10.47
C PHE A 67 3.81 -7.26 -9.21
N LEU A 68 4.17 -8.39 -8.56
CA LEU A 68 3.57 -8.84 -7.32
C LEU A 68 4.00 -7.97 -6.15
N LYS A 69 5.26 -7.53 -6.08
CA LYS A 69 5.71 -6.59 -5.05
C LYS A 69 4.85 -5.32 -5.05
N GLY A 70 4.56 -4.76 -6.23
CA GLY A 70 3.68 -3.59 -6.37
C GLY A 70 2.18 -3.83 -6.11
N ARG A 71 1.73 -5.09 -6.00
CA ARG A 71 0.32 -5.47 -5.73
C ARG A 71 0.07 -6.06 -4.35
N ILE A 72 1.05 -6.75 -3.77
CA ILE A 72 0.99 -7.33 -2.41
C ILE A 72 1.06 -6.21 -1.36
N ASP A 73 1.83 -5.15 -1.62
CA ASP A 73 1.79 -3.91 -0.84
C ASP A 73 0.39 -3.24 -0.86
N ARG A 74 -0.51 -3.68 -1.74
CA ARG A 74 -1.87 -3.18 -1.89
C ARG A 74 -2.93 -4.07 -1.24
N SER A 75 -2.59 -5.28 -0.78
CA SER A 75 -3.57 -6.27 -0.29
C SER A 75 -3.33 -6.80 1.13
N SER A 76 -2.16 -6.57 1.75
CA SER A 76 -2.11 -6.55 3.22
C SER A 76 -2.60 -5.20 3.68
N GLY A 77 -3.44 -5.11 4.71
CA GLY A 77 -3.98 -3.88 5.28
C GLY A 77 -2.91 -2.91 5.82
N TYR A 78 -2.16 -2.30 4.91
CA TYR A 78 -1.22 -1.21 5.13
C TYR A 78 -1.63 -0.06 4.20
N VAL A 79 -2.57 0.73 4.70
CA VAL A 79 -2.87 2.06 4.20
C VAL A 79 -1.74 2.99 4.69
N PRO A 80 -1.09 3.84 3.88
CA PRO A 80 -0.65 3.66 2.49
C PRO A 80 0.78 4.22 2.24
N SER A 81 1.45 3.73 1.19
CA SER A 81 2.62 4.38 0.53
C SER A 81 2.27 5.74 -0.14
N ASN A 82 1.19 6.41 0.27
CA ASN A 82 0.79 7.75 -0.19
C ASN A 82 1.11 8.85 0.85
N THR A 83 1.90 8.51 1.87
CA THR A 83 2.35 9.44 2.91
C THR A 83 3.43 10.40 2.39
N ASP A 84 4.32 9.95 1.50
CA ASP A 84 5.38 10.82 0.97
C ASP A 84 4.88 11.97 0.10
N GLY A 85 3.66 11.88 -0.45
CA GLY A 85 3.02 12.99 -1.18
C GLY A 85 2.24 13.98 -0.30
N LEU A 86 2.18 13.73 1.01
CA LEU A 86 1.41 14.52 1.98
C LEU A 86 2.32 15.21 3.01
N ILE A 87 3.53 14.71 3.22
CA ILE A 87 4.57 15.37 4.02
C ILE A 87 4.93 16.71 3.37
N GLY A 88 4.99 17.76 4.19
CA GLY A 88 5.30 19.12 3.76
C GLY A 88 4.10 19.94 3.28
N LYS A 89 2.91 19.35 3.17
CA LYS A 89 1.70 20.12 2.89
C LYS A 89 1.14 20.78 4.15
N THR A 90 0.40 21.87 3.94
CA THR A 90 -0.19 22.68 5.00
C THR A 90 -1.67 22.32 5.20
N GLY A 91 -2.14 22.47 6.43
CA GLY A 91 -3.52 22.29 6.83
C GLY A 91 -3.86 23.20 8.00
N TYR A 92 -5.09 23.10 8.50
CA TYR A 92 -5.57 23.93 9.61
C TYR A 92 -6.07 23.08 10.75
N VAL A 93 -5.80 23.49 11.99
CA VAL A 93 -6.31 22.81 13.18
C VAL A 93 -7.82 22.99 13.28
N THR A 94 -8.57 21.89 13.32
CA THR A 94 -10.02 21.89 13.57
C THR A 94 -10.36 21.60 15.03
N ASP A 95 -9.51 20.84 15.72
CA ASP A 95 -9.61 20.55 17.15
C ASP A 95 -8.21 20.65 17.77
N ALA A 96 -8.12 21.28 18.94
CA ALA A 96 -6.85 21.66 19.55
C ALA A 96 -5.87 20.47 19.57
N VAL A 97 -4.68 20.67 18.98
CA VAL A 97 -3.71 19.59 18.79
C VAL A 97 -2.70 19.65 19.92
N GLY A 98 -2.72 18.63 20.78
CA GLY A 98 -1.71 18.38 21.81
C GLY A 98 -0.87 17.13 21.51
N GLU A 99 -0.17 16.63 22.52
CA GLU A 99 0.73 15.47 22.37
C GLU A 99 0.00 14.14 22.07
N ARG A 100 -1.26 14.02 22.51
CA ARG A 100 -2.03 12.76 22.48
C ARG A 100 -3.27 12.79 21.61
N HIS A 101 -3.82 13.97 21.32
CA HIS A 101 -5.07 14.12 20.59
C HIS A 101 -5.11 15.46 19.86
N GLY A 102 -5.93 15.53 18.82
CA GLY A 102 -6.09 16.70 17.98
C GLY A 102 -6.65 16.32 16.62
N ARG A 103 -7.22 17.29 15.92
CA ARG A 103 -7.69 17.10 14.54
C ARG A 103 -7.32 18.28 13.66
N ILE A 104 -6.99 17.98 12.41
CA ILE A 104 -6.66 18.96 11.39
C ILE A 104 -7.50 18.69 10.14
N GLN A 105 -7.87 19.75 9.44
CA GLN A 105 -8.40 19.67 8.09
C GLN A 105 -7.23 19.68 7.11
N PHE A 106 -7.03 18.57 6.41
CA PHE A 106 -5.92 18.40 5.48
C PHE A 106 -6.29 17.44 4.33
N SER A 107 -5.83 17.75 3.12
CA SER A 107 -6.09 16.95 1.91
C SER A 107 -7.57 16.65 1.64
N GLY A 108 -8.47 17.59 1.97
CA GLY A 108 -9.91 17.47 1.71
C GLY A 108 -10.71 16.67 2.75
N GLY A 109 -10.09 16.24 3.85
CA GLY A 109 -10.76 15.52 4.95
C GLY A 109 -10.25 15.95 6.34
N GLU A 110 -10.99 15.57 7.39
CA GLU A 110 -10.53 15.74 8.77
C GLU A 110 -9.65 14.54 9.17
N TRP A 111 -8.47 14.83 9.72
CA TRP A 111 -7.46 13.84 10.10
C TRP A 111 -7.08 13.99 11.57
N SER A 112 -6.74 12.88 12.22
CA SER A 112 -6.18 12.91 13.57
C SER A 112 -4.77 13.50 13.51
N ALA A 113 -4.45 14.39 14.44
CA ALA A 113 -3.14 15.03 14.50
C ALA A 113 -2.61 15.09 15.94
N ARG A 114 -1.29 15.12 16.05
CA ARG A 114 -0.55 15.38 17.29
C ARG A 114 0.63 16.30 17.00
N THR A 115 1.03 17.05 18.02
CA THR A 115 2.23 17.89 17.99
C THR A 115 3.23 17.38 19.02
N GLU A 116 4.52 17.49 18.73
CA GLU A 116 5.59 17.27 19.73
C GLU A 116 6.04 18.60 20.37
N GLY A 117 5.47 19.71 19.91
CA GLY A 117 5.70 21.05 20.44
C GLY A 117 4.54 21.53 21.34
N PRO A 118 4.40 22.86 21.52
CA PRO A 118 3.30 23.42 22.29
C PRO A 118 1.94 23.11 21.65
N THR A 119 0.90 23.05 22.48
CA THR A 119 -0.48 22.81 22.04
C THR A 119 -0.90 23.86 21.00
N LEU A 120 -1.40 23.39 19.86
CA LEU A 120 -1.80 24.23 18.74
C LEU A 120 -3.30 24.51 18.84
N PRO A 121 -3.72 25.78 18.97
CA PRO A 121 -5.14 26.12 19.05
C PRO A 121 -5.85 25.91 17.71
N VAL A 122 -7.18 25.80 17.78
CA VAL A 122 -8.06 25.73 16.60
C VAL A 122 -7.82 26.94 15.69
N GLY A 123 -7.75 26.70 14.38
CA GLY A 123 -7.48 27.71 13.37
C GLY A 123 -6.00 27.92 13.06
N THR A 124 -5.08 27.33 13.82
CA THR A 124 -3.64 27.43 13.54
C THR A 124 -3.30 26.73 12.23
N GLU A 125 -2.52 27.40 11.38
CA GLU A 125 -1.97 26.77 10.18
C GLU A 125 -0.77 25.89 10.55
N VAL A 126 -0.82 24.63 10.13
CA VAL A 126 0.15 23.61 10.52
C VAL A 126 0.71 22.89 9.30
N ARG A 127 1.99 22.51 9.37
CA ARG A 127 2.64 21.68 8.36
C ARG A 127 2.70 20.24 8.87
N VAL A 128 2.40 19.30 7.98
CA VAL A 128 2.61 17.88 8.26
C VAL A 128 4.08 17.53 8.10
N ASP A 129 4.74 17.23 9.22
CA ASP A 129 6.15 16.83 9.23
C ASP A 129 6.30 15.33 8.96
N ARG A 130 5.39 14.51 9.49
CA ARG A 130 5.37 13.05 9.33
C ARG A 130 3.95 12.51 9.55
N ILE A 131 3.65 11.34 9.00
CA ILE A 131 2.44 10.58 9.37
C ILE A 131 2.86 9.33 10.14
N ASP A 132 2.24 9.09 11.29
CA ASP A 132 2.39 7.90 12.12
C ASP A 132 1.09 7.09 12.09
N GLY A 133 1.01 6.11 11.20
CA GLY A 133 -0.20 5.34 10.94
C GLY A 133 -1.36 6.21 10.45
N ALA A 134 -2.38 6.40 11.28
CA ALA A 134 -3.56 7.24 11.01
C ALA A 134 -3.48 8.65 11.65
N THR A 135 -2.34 9.01 12.25
CA THR A 135 -2.14 10.28 12.96
C THR A 135 -1.06 11.11 12.29
N ALA A 136 -1.36 12.35 11.92
CA ALA A 136 -0.40 13.31 11.41
C ALA A 136 0.40 13.95 12.56
N VAL A 137 1.72 13.93 12.45
CA VAL A 137 2.60 14.73 13.31
C VAL A 137 2.80 16.07 12.63
N VAL A 138 2.42 17.15 13.32
CA VAL A 138 2.38 18.49 12.75
C VAL A 138 3.12 19.52 13.61
N SER A 139 3.67 20.53 12.95
CA SER A 139 4.26 21.71 13.57
C SER A 139 3.58 22.99 13.07
N ALA A 140 3.61 24.05 13.87
CA ALA A 140 3.12 25.37 13.46
C ALA A 140 3.98 25.90 12.31
N LEU A 141 3.35 26.32 11.22
CA LEU A 141 4.05 26.99 10.10
C LEU A 141 4.52 28.38 10.46
N ASP A 142 3.71 29.08 11.24
CA ASP A 142 4.03 30.40 11.75
C ASP A 142 3.93 30.40 13.28
N PRO A 143 5.06 30.41 14.00
CA PRO A 143 5.05 30.49 15.45
C PRO A 143 4.44 31.80 15.97
N ALA A 144 4.27 32.83 15.14
CA ALA A 144 3.63 34.08 15.51
C ALA A 144 2.09 33.96 15.62
N SER A 145 1.46 33.04 14.89
CA SER A 145 0.00 32.83 14.94
C SER A 145 -0.46 32.02 16.17
N ALA A 146 0.48 31.37 16.88
CA ALA A 146 0.20 30.62 18.11
C ALA A 146 0.22 31.50 19.37
N ALA A 147 0.65 32.76 19.25
CA ALA A 147 0.61 33.71 20.37
C ALA A 147 -0.84 34.18 20.59
N PRO A 148 -1.36 34.15 21.83
CA PRO A 148 -2.69 34.68 22.10
C PRO A 148 -2.71 36.17 21.75
N THR A 149 -3.50 36.53 20.73
CA THR A 149 -3.85 37.93 20.45
C THR A 149 -4.58 38.47 21.67
N HIS A 150 -3.92 39.34 22.44
CA HIS A 150 -4.54 40.11 23.51
C HIS A 150 -5.22 41.34 22.87
N PRO A 151 -6.57 41.42 22.74
CA PRO A 151 -7.22 42.52 22.04
C PRO A 151 -7.60 43.66 22.99
N TYR A 152 -6.80 43.93 24.02
CA TYR A 152 -7.03 45.08 24.90
C TYR A 152 -5.70 45.62 25.41
N GLY A 153 -5.19 46.61 24.70
CA GLY A 153 -4.04 47.42 25.04
C GLY A 153 -4.24 48.79 24.43
N ASP A 154 -4.59 49.74 25.29
CA ASP A 154 -4.27 51.16 25.16
C ASP A 154 -5.16 52.03 24.26
N SER A 155 -6.28 52.49 24.85
CA SER A 155 -6.84 53.81 24.52
C SER A 155 -7.48 54.47 25.76
N ILE A 156 -6.68 54.69 26.81
CA ILE A 156 -7.01 55.72 27.81
C ILE A 156 -5.71 56.39 28.26
N SER A 157 -5.41 57.55 27.67
CA SER A 157 -4.80 58.75 28.28
C SER A 157 -4.49 59.78 27.19
#